data_AF-A0A4D4M662-F1
#
_entry.id   AF-A0A4D4M662-F1
#
_cell.length_a   1.000
_cell.length_b   1.000
_cell.length_c   1.000
_cell.angle_alpha   90.00
_cell.angle_beta   90.00
_cell.angle_gamma   90.00
#
_symmetry.space_group_name_H-M   'P 1'
#
loop_
_entity.id
_entity.type
_entity.pdbx_description
1 polymer ?
#
loop_
_entity_poly.entity_id
_entity_poly.type
_entity_poly.pdbx_seq_one_letter_code
_entity_poly.pdbx_strand_id
1 'polypeptide(L)' 'MNNCVETARPGPGPWAGLVAVRDSKNVSGPALLFAPEAWEGFVAGLD' A
#
# COMPACT_ATOMS: atom_id res chain seq x y z
N MET A 1 -10.68 4.79 -17.85
CA MET A 1 -9.94 3.67 -17.23
C MET A 1 -9.28 4.26 -15.99
N ASN A 2 -9.70 3.89 -14.78
CA ASN A 2 -9.10 4.39 -13.54
C ASN A 2 -8.44 3.21 -12.81
N ASN A 3 -7.10 3.20 -12.80
CA ASN A 3 -6.33 2.29 -11.98
C ASN A 3 -6.17 2.95 -10.61
N CYS A 4 -6.67 2.28 -9.57
CA CYS A 4 -6.65 2.82 -8.21
C CYS A 4 -6.05 1.77 -7.27
N VAL A 5 -5.33 2.26 -6.28
CA VAL A 5 -4.81 1.43 -5.19
C VAL A 5 -5.40 1.93 -3.87
N GLU A 6 -5.58 1.02 -2.93
CA GLU A 6 -5.98 1.34 -1.56
C GLU A 6 -4.88 0.91 -0.58
N THR A 7 -4.84 1.58 0.57
CA THR A 7 -3.80 1.36 1.57
C THR A 7 -4.37 0.99 2.93
N ALA A 8 -3.62 0.21 3.71
CA ALA A 8 -3.93 -0.12 5.08
C ALA A 8 -2.66 -0.15 5.95
N ARG A 9 -2.83 0.08 7.25
CA ARG A 9 -1.79 -0.15 8.25
C ARG A 9 -2.04 -1.52 8.89
N PRO A 10 -1.18 -2.52 8.66
CA PRO A 10 -1.31 -3.82 9.30
C PRO A 10 -1.26 -3.68 10.82
N GLY A 11 -2.05 -4.51 11.50
CA GLY A 11 -2.02 -4.60 12.95
C GLY A 11 -0.72 -5.25 13.47
N PRO A 12 -0.65 -5.53 14.79
CA PRO A 12 0.49 -6.20 15.39
C PRO A 12 0.83 -7.52 14.70
N GLY A 13 2.12 -7.86 14.64
CA GLY A 13 2.60 -9.08 13.98
C GLY A 13 3.76 -8.81 13.02
N PRO A 14 4.06 -9.74 12.11
CA PRO A 14 5.26 -9.69 11.26
C PRO A 14 5.29 -8.50 10.28
N TRP A 15 4.13 -7.86 10.05
CA TRP A 15 3.97 -6.76 9.11
C TRP A 15 3.67 -5.42 9.80
N ALA A 16 3.76 -5.38 11.13
CA ALA A 16 3.49 -4.18 11.90
C ALA A 16 4.47 -3.05 11.48
N GLY A 17 3.94 -1.84 11.34
CA GLY A 17 4.72 -0.66 10.94
C GLY A 17 4.92 -0.51 9.42
N LEU A 18 4.40 -1.43 8.60
CA LEU A 18 4.43 -1.31 7.14
C LEU A 18 3.15 -0.64 6.60
N VAL A 19 3.18 -0.26 5.32
CA VAL A 19 2.01 0.15 4.54
C VAL A 19 1.67 -0.98 3.57
N ALA A 20 0.49 -1.57 3.75
CA ALA A 20 -0.05 -2.52 2.79
C ALA A 20 -0.73 -1.76 1.65
N VAL A 21 -0.39 -2.07 0.41
CA VAL A 21 -0.95 -1.46 -0.80
C VAL A 21 -1.49 -2.57 -1.70
N ARG A 22 -2.73 -2.45 -2.16
CA ARG A 22 -3.30 -3.38 -3.15
C ARG A 22 -4.16 -2.67 -4.19
N ASP A 23 -4.44 -3.37 -5.27
CA ASP A 23 -5.38 -2.95 -6.30
C ASP A 23 -6.81 -2.90 -5.72
N SER A 24 -7.42 -1.70 -5.71
CA SER A 24 -8.79 -1.50 -5.21
C SER A 24 -9.84 -2.25 -6.02
N LYS A 25 -9.51 -2.67 -7.25
CA LYS A 25 -10.39 -3.44 -8.15
C LYS A 25 -10.21 -4.95 -8.03
N ASN A 26 -9.12 -5.39 -7.42
CA ASN A 26 -8.84 -6.80 -7.19
C ASN A 26 -8.48 -7.06 -5.71
N VAL A 27 -9.46 -6.87 -4.83
CA VAL A 27 -9.29 -7.00 -3.37
C VAL A 27 -8.89 -8.41 -2.91
N SER A 28 -9.16 -9.44 -3.72
CA SER A 28 -8.75 -10.82 -3.48
C SER A 28 -7.30 -11.09 -3.91
N GLY A 29 -6.67 -10.15 -4.60
CA GLY A 29 -5.27 -10.22 -5.01
C GLY A 29 -4.30 -9.94 -3.84
N PRO A 30 -3.00 -10.15 -4.08
CA PRO A 30 -1.98 -9.90 -3.06
C PRO A 30 -1.84 -8.41 -2.74
N ALA A 31 -1.47 -8.12 -1.50
CA ALA A 31 -1.01 -6.79 -1.09
C ALA A 31 0.53 -6.75 -1.08
N LEU A 32 1.09 -5.65 -1.57
CA LEU A 32 2.50 -5.31 -1.41
C LEU A 32 2.70 -4.59 -0.08
N LEU A 33 3.86 -4.78 0.54
CA LEU A 33 4.21 -4.15 1.80
C LEU A 33 5.41 -3.21 1.61
N PHE A 34 5.26 -1.97 2.06
CA PHE A 34 6.29 -0.94 1.98
C PHE A 34 6.64 -0.38 3.35
N ALA A 35 7.88 0.07 3.51
CA ALA A 35 8.21 0.99 4.60
C ALA A 35 7.42 2.30 4.39
N PRO A 36 6.96 2.97 5.47
CA PRO A 36 6.20 4.21 5.36
C PRO A 36 6.90 5.28 4.50
N GLU A 37 8.21 5.44 4.69
CA GLU A 37 9.02 6.46 4.00
C GLU A 37 9.10 6.18 2.49
N ALA A 38 9.14 4.90 2.11
CA ALA A 38 9.15 4.50 0.70
C ALA A 38 7.80 4.79 0.04
N TRP A 39 6.68 4.54 0.74
CA TRP A 39 5.34 4.85 0.24
C TRP A 39 5.12 6.36 0.11
N GLU A 40 5.54 7.13 1.12
CA GLU A 40 5.48 8.59 1.08
C GLU A 40 6.30 9.17 -0.08
N GLY A 41 7.52 8.68 -0.28
CA GLY A 41 8.37 9.06 -1.41
C GLY A 41 7.75 8.74 -2.77
N PHE A 42 7.09 7.59 -2.91
CA PHE A 42 6.35 7.24 -4.11
C PHE A 42 5.23 8.24 -4.40
N VAL A 43 4.37 8.51 -3.41
CA VAL A 43 3.22 9.43 -3.57
C VAL A 43 3.68 10.85 -3.88
N ALA A 44 4.76 11.32 -3.24
CA ALA A 44 5.32 12.63 -3.50
C ALA A 44 5.88 12.80 -4.94
N GLY A 45 6.20 11.70 -5.62
CA GLY A 45 6.68 11.71 -7.01
C GLY A 45 5.60 11.61 -8.08
N LEU A 46 4.31 11.60 -7.71
CA LEU A 46 3.18 11.46 -8.66
C LEU A 46 2.68 12.80 -9.26
N ASP A 47 3.48 13.86 -9.18
CA ASP A 47 3.17 15.17 -9.78
C ASP A 47 2.94 15.09 -11.30
#